data_AF-A0A7S2SZ57-F1
#
_entry.id   AF-A0A7S2SZ57-F1
#
_cell.length_a   1.000
_cell.length_b   1.000
_cell.length_c   1.000
_cell.angle_alpha   90.00
_cell.angle_beta   90.00
_cell.angle_gamma   90.00
#
_symmetry.space_group_name_H-M   'P 1'
#
loop_
_entity.id
_entity.type
_entity.pdbx_description
1 polymer ?
#
loop_
_entity_poly.entity_id
_entity_poly.type
_entity_poly.pdbx_seq_one_letter_code
_entity_poly.pdbx_strand_id
1 'polypeptide(L)'
;SAPSERVGRREEEGGRRSIEDVALFRDGIQGGTHREQAHVKTKPRLLSKAREETGSGSGSGSSMPYAMPAEWEEHECCWLGWPERRDVWPNQAREAKLAVARVCKAIVEEGREDVRLIVSERCLEEARAAMVREGLLDRGVEILQLESNDVWLRD
;
A
#
# COMPACT_ATOMS: atom_id res chain seq x y z
N SER A 1 -23.72 70.97 -20.69
CA SER A 1 -23.91 69.78 -21.54
C SER A 1 -23.21 68.60 -20.91
N ALA A 2 -23.94 67.52 -20.60
CA ALA A 2 -23.39 66.18 -20.29
C ALA A 2 -23.04 65.45 -21.63
N PRO A 3 -22.33 64.29 -21.68
CA PRO A 3 -22.57 63.03 -20.94
C PRO A 3 -21.28 62.46 -20.26
N SER A 4 -21.33 61.71 -19.14
CA SER A 4 -21.74 60.30 -18.96
C SER A 4 -20.88 59.28 -19.74
N GLU A 5 -19.83 58.75 -19.11
CA GLU A 5 -19.31 57.41 -19.42
C GLU A 5 -19.21 56.56 -18.15
N ARG A 6 -19.79 55.37 -18.31
CA ARG A 6 -20.04 54.31 -17.33
C ARG A 6 -19.18 53.15 -17.79
N VAL A 7 -18.23 52.69 -16.98
CA VAL A 7 -17.50 51.43 -17.24
C VAL A 7 -17.55 50.58 -15.97
N GLY A 8 -17.93 49.32 -16.18
CA GLY A 8 -18.52 48.43 -15.20
C GLY A 8 -17.54 47.88 -14.16
N ARG A 9 -18.08 47.68 -12.96
CA ARG A 9 -17.62 46.64 -12.03
C ARG A 9 -17.72 45.30 -12.74
N ARG A 10 -16.62 44.54 -12.76
CA ARG A 10 -16.62 43.12 -13.09
C ARG A 10 -16.51 42.38 -11.76
N GLU A 11 -17.61 41.74 -11.38
CA GLU A 11 -17.69 40.82 -10.26
C GLU A 11 -16.96 39.53 -10.66
N GLU A 12 -15.94 39.14 -9.89
CA GLU A 12 -15.34 37.80 -9.97
C GLU A 12 -16.01 36.91 -8.92
N GLU A 13 -17.04 36.18 -9.32
CA GLU A 13 -17.59 35.06 -8.57
C GLU A 13 -16.63 33.87 -8.67
N GLY A 14 -15.71 33.77 -7.71
CA GLY A 14 -14.96 32.55 -7.42
C GLY A 14 -15.88 31.50 -6.82
N GLY A 15 -16.34 30.57 -7.67
CA GLY A 15 -17.22 29.47 -7.33
C GLY A 15 -16.74 28.66 -6.12
N ARG A 16 -17.52 28.75 -5.04
CA ARG A 16 -17.47 27.85 -3.88
C ARG A 16 -17.85 26.45 -4.37
N ARG A 17 -16.93 25.49 -4.33
CA ARG A 17 -17.26 24.07 -4.55
C ARG A 17 -18.04 23.57 -3.34
N SER A 18 -19.31 23.26 -3.56
CA SER A 18 -20.26 22.77 -2.55
C SER A 18 -19.81 21.42 -2.00
N ILE A 19 -20.09 21.20 -0.71
CA ILE A 19 -19.78 20.00 0.08
C ILE A 19 -20.71 18.80 -0.29
N GLU A 20 -21.50 18.94 -1.34
CA GLU A 20 -22.55 17.99 -1.72
C GLU A 20 -22.13 16.94 -2.76
N ASP A 21 -20.93 17.03 -3.35
CA ASP A 21 -20.41 16.02 -4.30
C ASP A 21 -19.92 14.71 -3.64
N VAL A 22 -19.91 14.64 -2.31
CA VAL A 22 -19.47 13.45 -1.55
C VAL A 22 -20.63 12.45 -1.34
N ALA A 23 -21.86 12.79 -1.72
CA ALA A 23 -23.07 12.05 -1.34
C ALA A 23 -23.71 11.17 -2.45
N LEU A 24 -23.12 11.07 -3.65
CA LEU A 24 -23.74 10.33 -4.76
C LEU A 24 -23.20 8.92 -5.03
N PHE A 25 -22.30 8.40 -4.20
CA PHE A 25 -21.85 7.00 -4.30
C PHE A 25 -22.57 6.07 -3.30
N ARG A 26 -23.88 6.28 -3.09
CA ARG A 26 -24.68 5.54 -2.12
C ARG A 26 -25.91 4.83 -2.69
N ASP A 27 -25.90 4.47 -3.96
CA ASP A 27 -26.92 3.57 -4.53
C ASP A 27 -26.30 2.61 -5.53
N GLY A 28 -26.06 1.37 -5.11
CA GLY A 28 -25.51 0.33 -5.98
C GLY A 28 -24.97 -0.91 -5.28
N ILE A 29 -25.59 -1.37 -4.19
CA ILE A 29 -25.35 -2.73 -3.67
C ILE A 29 -26.61 -3.56 -3.88
N GLN A 30 -26.62 -4.35 -4.96
CA GLN A 30 -27.45 -5.54 -5.06
C GLN A 30 -26.67 -6.68 -5.71
N GLY A 31 -26.50 -7.75 -4.94
CA GLY A 31 -26.59 -9.14 -5.40
C GLY A 31 -25.43 -9.71 -6.20
N GLY A 32 -24.56 -10.48 -5.53
CA GLY A 32 -23.57 -11.31 -6.20
C GLY A 32 -22.88 -12.28 -5.26
N THR A 33 -23.59 -13.31 -4.80
CA THR A 33 -22.97 -14.48 -4.18
C THR A 33 -22.18 -15.24 -5.24
N HIS A 34 -20.87 -15.01 -5.34
CA HIS A 34 -19.96 -15.99 -5.94
C HIS A 34 -18.65 -15.99 -5.17
N ARG A 35 -18.52 -17.00 -4.31
CA ARG A 35 -17.27 -17.40 -3.68
C ARG A 35 -16.43 -18.07 -4.76
N GLU A 36 -15.64 -17.28 -5.48
CA GLU A 36 -14.61 -17.80 -6.37
C GLU A 36 -13.24 -17.53 -5.74
N GLN A 37 -12.57 -18.63 -5.41
CA GLN A 37 -11.24 -18.64 -4.84
C GLN A 37 -10.29 -18.05 -5.90
N ALA A 38 -9.75 -16.87 -5.64
CA ALA A 38 -8.69 -16.30 -6.44
C ALA A 38 -7.48 -17.24 -6.36
N HIS A 39 -7.23 -17.94 -7.46
CA HIS A 39 -6.09 -18.81 -7.65
C HIS A 39 -4.83 -17.94 -7.68
N VAL A 40 -4.16 -17.82 -6.54
CA VAL A 40 -2.87 -17.13 -6.39
C VAL A 40 -1.87 -17.81 -7.33
N LYS A 41 -1.54 -17.16 -8.44
CA LYS A 41 -0.41 -17.54 -9.30
C LYS A 41 0.88 -17.02 -8.66
N THR A 42 1.30 -17.61 -7.55
CA THR A 42 2.70 -17.55 -7.12
C THR A 42 3.54 -18.24 -8.19
N LYS A 43 4.34 -17.47 -8.94
CA LYS A 43 5.41 -18.04 -9.75
C LYS A 43 6.55 -18.43 -8.80
N PRO A 44 6.91 -19.71 -8.67
CA PRO A 44 8.13 -20.06 -7.95
C PRO A 44 9.31 -19.64 -8.83
N ARG A 45 9.93 -18.49 -8.55
CA ARG A 45 11.27 -18.22 -9.06
C ARG A 45 12.26 -18.91 -8.13
N LEU A 46 12.70 -20.07 -8.61
CA LEU A 46 13.65 -20.96 -7.96
C LEU A 46 14.92 -20.23 -7.51
N LEU A 47 15.25 -20.43 -6.24
CA LEU A 47 16.60 -20.45 -5.71
C LEU A 47 17.50 -21.24 -6.69
N SER A 48 18.40 -20.57 -7.38
CA SER A 48 19.26 -21.22 -8.37
C SER A 48 20.48 -21.86 -7.69
N LYS A 49 20.58 -23.18 -7.86
CA LYS A 49 21.76 -24.07 -7.68
C LYS A 49 22.33 -24.23 -6.27
N ALA A 50 21.91 -25.31 -5.61
CA ALA A 50 22.81 -26.13 -4.80
C ALA A 50 23.04 -27.46 -5.54
N ARG A 51 24.32 -27.74 -5.80
CA ARG A 51 24.87 -28.85 -6.57
C ARG A 51 24.67 -30.18 -5.84
N GLU A 52 24.33 -31.23 -6.59
CA GLU A 52 24.28 -32.61 -6.12
C GLU A 52 25.65 -33.05 -5.59
N GLU A 53 25.71 -33.48 -4.34
CA GLU A 53 26.82 -34.30 -3.83
C GLU A 53 26.24 -35.52 -3.11
N THR A 54 26.36 -36.67 -3.77
CA THR A 54 26.17 -38.00 -3.19
C THR A 54 27.43 -38.39 -2.44
N GLY A 55 27.33 -38.58 -1.12
CA GLY A 55 28.45 -39.05 -0.31
C GLY A 55 27.99 -39.46 1.10
N SER A 56 27.96 -40.76 1.35
CA SER A 56 27.74 -41.35 2.68
C SER A 56 28.92 -41.03 3.59
N GLY A 57 28.70 -40.22 4.62
CA GLY A 57 29.68 -39.87 5.65
C GLY A 57 28.99 -39.30 6.89
N SER A 58 29.24 -39.90 8.04
CA SER A 58 28.81 -39.43 9.36
C SER A 58 29.49 -38.08 9.67
N GLY A 59 28.85 -36.98 9.29
CA GLY A 59 29.33 -35.60 9.47
C GLY A 59 28.55 -34.86 10.53
N SER A 60 29.22 -34.55 11.64
CA SER A 60 28.78 -33.56 12.64
C SER A 60 28.70 -32.16 12.01
N GLY A 61 27.60 -31.44 12.29
CA GLY A 61 27.48 -30.00 12.05
C GLY A 61 27.13 -29.61 10.61
N SER A 62 25.85 -29.73 10.24
CA SER A 62 25.32 -29.23 8.97
C SER A 62 25.49 -27.71 8.87
N SER A 63 26.54 -27.25 8.20
CA SER A 63 26.67 -25.86 7.77
C SER A 63 25.67 -25.62 6.64
N MET A 64 24.51 -25.08 6.96
CA MET A 64 23.51 -24.78 5.93
C MET A 64 23.99 -23.60 5.07
N PRO A 65 23.87 -23.67 3.73
CA PRO A 65 24.39 -22.65 2.80
C PRO A 65 23.50 -21.40 2.70
N TYR A 66 22.90 -20.96 3.81
CA TYR A 66 22.07 -19.77 3.85
C TYR A 66 22.83 -18.61 4.48
N ALA A 67 22.86 -17.49 3.80
CA ALA A 67 23.34 -16.21 4.29
C ALA A 67 22.26 -15.16 4.09
N MET A 68 22.23 -14.15 4.96
CA MET A 68 21.38 -12.99 4.75
C MET A 68 21.99 -12.15 3.61
N PRO A 69 21.28 -11.95 2.49
CA PRO A 69 21.76 -11.09 1.42
C PRO A 69 21.88 -9.65 1.90
N ALA A 70 22.63 -8.85 1.17
CA ALA A 70 22.75 -7.42 1.47
C ALA A 70 21.49 -6.67 1.03
N GLU A 71 21.18 -5.55 1.70
CA GLU A 71 19.97 -4.74 1.44
C GLU A 71 19.97 -4.03 0.07
N TRP A 72 21.10 -4.01 -0.64
CA TRP A 72 21.18 -3.44 -2.00
C TRP A 72 21.09 -4.51 -3.09
N GLU A 73 20.97 -5.78 -2.72
CA GLU A 73 20.69 -6.84 -3.69
C GLU A 73 19.23 -6.79 -4.15
N GLU A 74 18.91 -7.46 -5.26
CA GLU A 74 17.56 -7.44 -5.80
C GLU A 74 16.56 -8.07 -4.81
N HIS A 75 15.49 -7.35 -4.51
CA HIS A 75 14.43 -7.81 -3.63
C HIS A 75 13.21 -8.26 -4.45
N GLU A 76 12.49 -9.27 -3.95
CA GLU A 76 11.19 -9.67 -4.51
C GLU A 76 10.09 -8.69 -4.12
N CYS A 77 10.08 -8.24 -2.86
CA CYS A 77 9.06 -7.35 -2.32
C CYS A 77 9.49 -6.71 -0.99
N CYS A 78 8.92 -5.54 -0.72
CA CYS A 78 9.12 -4.80 0.51
C CYS A 78 7.90 -4.98 1.41
N TRP A 79 8.15 -5.17 2.71
CA TRP A 79 7.09 -5.36 3.69
C TRP A 79 6.91 -4.11 4.54
N LEU A 80 5.67 -3.64 4.67
CA LEU A 80 5.31 -2.46 5.45
C LEU A 80 4.08 -2.73 6.33
N GLY A 81 3.93 -1.91 7.38
CA GLY A 81 2.81 -1.99 8.32
C GLY A 81 1.97 -0.74 8.29
N TRP A 82 0.65 -0.89 8.42
CA TRP A 82 -0.28 0.24 8.46
C TRP A 82 -0.44 0.82 9.87
N PRO A 83 -0.20 2.12 10.09
CA PRO A 83 -0.18 2.69 11.42
C PRO A 83 -1.59 2.92 11.95
N GLU A 84 -1.88 2.33 13.10
CA GLU A 84 -3.19 2.42 13.74
C GLU A 84 -3.17 2.83 15.22
N ARG A 85 -2.01 2.68 15.88
CA ARG A 85 -1.88 2.90 17.32
C ARG A 85 -1.91 4.37 17.70
N ARG A 86 -2.94 4.75 18.47
CA ARG A 86 -3.21 6.14 18.87
C ARG A 86 -2.33 6.62 20.03
N ASP A 87 -1.78 5.68 20.78
CA ASP A 87 -0.83 5.93 21.87
C ASP A 87 0.55 6.31 21.35
N VAL A 88 0.94 5.79 20.18
CA VAL A 88 2.18 6.14 19.48
C VAL A 88 1.96 7.31 18.53
N TRP A 89 0.84 7.32 17.80
CA TRP A 89 0.58 8.28 16.74
C TRP A 89 -0.57 9.22 17.09
N PRO A 90 -0.33 10.55 17.20
CA PRO A 90 -1.39 11.52 17.47
C PRO A 90 -2.39 11.59 16.31
N ASN A 91 -3.56 12.16 16.56
CA ASN A 91 -4.59 12.42 15.53
C ASN A 91 -4.97 11.17 14.72
N GLN A 92 -5.10 10.02 15.39
CA GLN A 92 -5.46 8.73 14.76
C GLN A 92 -4.48 8.28 13.67
N ALA A 93 -3.21 8.63 13.83
CA ALA A 93 -2.13 8.34 12.90
C ALA A 93 -2.31 8.92 11.49
N ARG A 94 -3.15 9.95 11.30
CA ARG A 94 -3.48 10.48 9.96
C ARG A 94 -2.24 10.79 9.12
N GLU A 95 -1.30 11.56 9.66
CA GLU A 95 -0.09 11.93 8.93
C GLU A 95 0.83 10.73 8.68
N ALA A 96 0.90 9.79 9.63
CA ALA A 96 1.67 8.56 9.47
C ALA A 96 1.10 7.66 8.36
N LYS A 97 -0.23 7.51 8.29
CA LYS A 97 -0.92 6.78 7.22
C LYS A 97 -0.66 7.39 5.85
N LEU A 98 -0.73 8.72 5.75
CA LEU A 98 -0.38 9.43 4.52
C LEU A 98 1.09 9.24 4.15
N ALA A 99 2.00 9.22 5.13
CA ALA A 99 3.40 8.94 4.90
C ALA A 99 3.61 7.51 4.38
N VAL A 100 3.00 6.50 5.01
CA VAL A 100 3.08 5.11 4.56
C VAL A 100 2.55 4.96 3.13
N ALA A 101 1.41 5.58 2.79
CA ALA A 101 0.90 5.54 1.43
C ALA A 101 1.88 6.14 0.40
N ARG A 102 2.56 7.24 0.74
CA ARG A 102 3.61 7.83 -0.11
C ARG A 102 4.84 6.93 -0.23
N VAL A 103 5.24 6.26 0.84
CA VAL A 103 6.36 5.31 0.82
C VAL A 103 6.03 4.11 -0.07
N CYS A 104 4.83 3.52 0.06
CA CYS A 104 4.39 2.45 -0.83
C CYS A 104 4.48 2.88 -2.30
N LYS A 105 4.04 4.11 -2.61
CA LYS A 105 4.12 4.65 -3.96
C LYS A 105 5.56 4.78 -4.45
N ALA A 106 6.45 5.33 -3.64
CA ALA A 106 7.85 5.49 -4.00
C ALA A 106 8.53 4.13 -4.28
N ILE A 107 8.25 3.12 -3.44
CA ILE A 107 8.79 1.76 -3.65
C ILE A 107 8.28 1.16 -4.97
N VAL A 108 6.99 1.26 -5.26
CA VAL A 108 6.40 0.69 -6.48
C VAL A 108 6.84 1.44 -7.73
N GLU A 109 6.85 2.78 -7.71
CA GLU A 109 7.12 3.60 -8.89
C GLU A 109 8.61 3.79 -9.18
N GLU A 110 9.39 4.07 -8.15
CA GLU A 110 10.82 4.38 -8.27
C GLU A 110 11.68 3.15 -7.98
N GLY A 111 11.36 2.42 -6.90
CA GLY A 111 12.04 1.18 -6.53
C GLY A 111 11.73 0.01 -7.46
N ARG A 112 10.59 0.06 -8.17
CA ARG A 112 10.09 -1.00 -9.06
C ARG A 112 9.95 -2.35 -8.35
N GLU A 113 9.56 -2.29 -7.09
CA GLU A 113 9.42 -3.44 -6.19
C GLU A 113 7.96 -3.54 -5.70
N ASP A 114 7.46 -4.75 -5.56
CA ASP A 114 6.12 -4.99 -5.00
C ASP A 114 6.12 -4.72 -3.49
N VAL A 115 4.98 -4.31 -2.93
CA VAL A 115 4.82 -4.03 -1.51
C VAL A 115 3.76 -4.95 -0.91
N ARG A 116 4.12 -5.63 0.18
CA ARG A 116 3.17 -6.34 1.05
C ARG A 116 2.86 -5.47 2.25
N LEU A 117 1.65 -4.91 2.28
CA LEU A 117 1.19 -4.03 3.34
C LEU A 117 0.35 -4.81 4.36
N ILE A 118 0.85 -4.94 5.58
CA ILE A 118 0.13 -5.54 6.70
C ILE A 118 -0.85 -4.53 7.30
N VAL A 119 -2.12 -4.93 7.41
CA VAL A 119 -3.20 -4.10 7.96
C VAL A 119 -4.08 -4.93 8.88
N SER A 120 -4.45 -4.37 10.03
CA SER A 120 -5.46 -4.97 10.92
C SER A 120 -6.84 -4.95 10.26
N GLU A 121 -7.75 -5.80 10.75
CA GLU A 121 -9.14 -5.82 10.26
C GLU A 121 -9.80 -4.44 10.37
N ARG A 122 -9.55 -3.72 11.47
CA ARG A 122 -10.15 -2.41 11.76
C ARG A 122 -9.77 -1.33 10.74
N CYS A 123 -8.57 -1.42 10.16
CA CYS A 123 -8.04 -0.42 9.25
C CYS A 123 -8.08 -0.84 7.77
N LEU A 124 -8.60 -2.03 7.46
CA LEU A 124 -8.57 -2.62 6.12
C LEU A 124 -9.18 -1.70 5.06
N GLU A 125 -10.39 -1.19 5.30
CA GLU A 125 -11.10 -0.33 4.36
C GLU A 125 -10.43 1.04 4.19
N GLU A 126 -9.88 1.59 5.27
CA GLU A 126 -9.13 2.86 5.22
C GLU A 126 -7.84 2.71 4.40
N ALA A 127 -7.09 1.62 4.61
CA ALA A 127 -5.87 1.33 3.87
C ALA A 127 -6.17 1.08 2.39
N ARG A 128 -7.22 0.29 2.07
CA ARG A 128 -7.69 0.09 0.70
C ARG A 128 -8.02 1.39 0.01
N ALA A 129 -8.83 2.25 0.64
CA ALA A 129 -9.16 3.56 0.09
C ALA A 129 -7.92 4.43 -0.13
N ALA A 130 -6.91 4.33 0.73
CA ALA A 130 -5.63 5.02 0.54
C ALA A 130 -4.85 4.49 -0.67
N MET A 131 -4.74 3.17 -0.82
CA MET A 131 -4.06 2.57 -1.97
C MET A 131 -4.79 2.84 -3.29
N VAL A 132 -6.12 2.88 -3.30
CA VAL A 132 -6.92 3.29 -4.47
C VAL A 132 -6.62 4.74 -4.85
N ARG A 133 -6.58 5.67 -3.89
CA ARG A 133 -6.27 7.08 -4.15
C ARG A 133 -4.88 7.28 -4.77
N GLU A 134 -3.92 6.45 -4.38
CA GLU A 134 -2.57 6.48 -4.97
C GLU A 134 -2.45 5.62 -6.25
N GLY A 135 -3.50 4.89 -6.63
CA GLY A 135 -3.52 4.01 -7.81
C GLY A 135 -2.63 2.77 -7.66
N LEU A 136 -2.45 2.24 -6.45
CA LEU A 136 -1.46 1.21 -6.15
C LEU A 136 -1.98 -0.23 -6.10
N LEU A 137 -3.29 -0.45 -5.92
CA LEU A 137 -3.85 -1.82 -5.74
C LEU A 137 -3.57 -2.74 -6.94
N ASP A 138 -3.59 -2.20 -8.16
CA ASP A 138 -3.35 -2.98 -9.38
C ASP A 138 -1.91 -2.87 -9.91
N ARG A 139 -1.02 -2.19 -9.16
CA ARG A 139 0.32 -1.80 -9.65
C ARG A 139 1.50 -2.36 -8.85
N GLY A 140 1.25 -2.97 -7.70
CA GLY A 140 2.32 -3.58 -6.90
C GLY A 140 2.06 -3.64 -5.40
N VAL A 141 0.97 -3.05 -4.88
CA VAL A 141 0.64 -3.20 -3.45
C VAL A 141 -0.37 -4.33 -3.23
N GLU A 142 0.05 -5.35 -2.48
CA GLU A 142 -0.81 -6.38 -1.91
C GLU A 142 -1.13 -6.04 -0.44
N ILE A 143 -2.42 -5.98 -0.09
CA ILE A 143 -2.85 -5.78 1.29
C ILE A 143 -3.09 -7.14 1.96
N LEU A 144 -2.34 -7.41 3.02
CA LEU A 144 -2.47 -8.61 3.84
C LEU A 144 -3.18 -8.25 5.14
N GLN A 145 -4.35 -8.84 5.37
CA GLN A 145 -5.08 -8.67 6.63
C GLN A 145 -4.43 -9.55 7.71
N LEU A 146 -3.58 -8.94 8.54
CA LEU A 146 -2.91 -9.57 9.66
C LEU A 146 -2.91 -8.61 10.85
N GLU A 147 -3.24 -9.14 12.03
CA GLU A 147 -3.18 -8.37 13.26
C GLU A 147 -1.71 -8.12 13.65
N SER A 148 -1.37 -6.85 13.90
CA SER A 148 -0.06 -6.44 14.39
C SER A 148 -0.20 -5.40 15.48
N ASN A 149 0.64 -5.50 16.51
CA ASN A 149 0.67 -4.52 17.60
C ASN A 149 1.50 -3.28 17.25
N ASP A 150 2.31 -3.30 16.18
CA ASP A 150 3.02 -2.10 15.71
C ASP A 150 3.42 -2.20 14.23
N VAL A 151 3.95 -1.10 13.69
CA VAL A 151 4.31 -0.97 12.26
C VAL A 151 5.80 -1.13 11.97
N TRP A 152 6.59 -1.49 12.97
CA TRP A 152 8.05 -1.63 12.86
C TRP A 152 8.43 -3.03 12.38
N LEU A 153 8.17 -3.37 11.11
CA LEU A 153 8.49 -4.71 10.57
C LEU A 153 9.99 -4.99 10.39
N ARG A 154 10.84 -3.97 10.54
CA ARG A 154 12.29 -4.14 10.44
C ARG A 154 12.89 -4.87 11.65
N ASP A 155 12.18 -4.80 12.79
CA ASP A 155 12.61 -5.32 14.09
C ASP A 155 12.09 -6.75 14.31
#